data_AF-A8PCW6-F1
#
_entry.id   AF-A8PCW6-F1
#
_cell.length_a   1.000
_cell.length_b   1.000
_cell.length_c   1.000
_cell.angle_alpha   90.00
_cell.angle_beta   90.00
_cell.angle_gamma   90.00
#
_symmetry.space_group_name_H-M   'P 1'
#
loop_
_entity.id
_entity.type
_entity.pdbx_description
1 polymer ?
#
loop_
_entity_poly.entity_id
_entity_poly.type
_entity_poly.pdbx_seq_one_letter_code
_entity_poly.pdbx_strand_id
1 'polypeptide(L)' 'MIQSILQGVNFVVANTDAQALEKSLCDKKIQLGINLTKGLGAGALPDVGKNAAEESMMR' A
#
# COMPACT_ATOMS: atom_id res chain seq x y z
N MET A 1 1.96 11.57 -10.97
CA MET A 1 0.99 10.85 -11.84
C MET A 1 -0.44 11.31 -11.59
N ILE A 2 -0.95 11.27 -10.36
CA ILE A 2 -2.31 11.75 -10.07
C ILE A 2 -2.42 13.27 -10.29
N GLN A 3 -1.53 14.06 -9.69
CA GLN A 3 -1.51 15.53 -9.84
C GLN A 3 -1.28 16.01 -11.28
N SER A 4 -0.73 15.16 -12.15
CA SER A 4 -0.53 15.49 -13.57
C SER A 4 -1.76 15.21 -14.44
N ILE A 5 -2.91 14.86 -13.83
CA ILE A 5 -4.20 14.64 -14.52
C ILE A 5 -4.05 13.63 -15.67
N LEU A 6 -3.35 12.52 -15.42
CA LEU A 6 -3.21 11.46 -16.41
C LEU A 6 -4.59 10.83 -16.66
N GLN A 7 -5.04 10.88 -17.91
CA GLN A 7 -6.36 10.39 -18.32
C GLN A 7 -6.32 8.92 -18.75
N GLY A 8 -7.48 8.26 -18.73
CA GLY A 8 -7.64 6.89 -19.22
C GLY A 8 -7.07 5.80 -18.31
N VAL A 9 -6.74 6.13 -17.06
CA VAL A 9 -6.17 5.18 -16.10
C VAL A 9 -6.95 5.15 -14.79
N ASN A 10 -6.91 4.02 -14.09
CA ASN A 10 -7.35 3.90 -12.72
C ASN A 10 -6.14 3.81 -11.80
N PHE A 11 -6.02 4.75 -10.87
CA PHE A 11 -4.97 4.70 -9.86
C PHE A 11 -5.37 3.77 -8.72
N VAL A 12 -4.39 3.02 -8.23
CA VAL A 12 -4.44 2.25 -6.98
C VAL A 12 -3.11 2.46 -6.27
N VAL A 13 -3.16 2.57 -4.95
CA VAL A 13 -1.96 2.58 -4.10
C VAL A 13 -2.00 1.38 -3.15
N ALA A 14 -0.89 0.67 -3.04
CA ALA A 14 -0.70 -0.40 -2.08
C ALA A 14 0.57 -0.12 -1.26
N ASN A 15 0.46 -0.18 0.07
CA ASN A 15 1.60 0.05 0.96
C ASN A 15 1.37 -0.65 2.31
N THR A 16 2.45 -1.00 3.01
CA THR A 16 2.42 -1.52 4.38
C THR A 16 2.25 -0.41 5.44
N ASP A 17 2.64 0.83 5.11
CA ASP A 17 2.55 1.97 6.03
C ASP A 17 1.16 2.64 5.94
N ALA A 18 0.43 2.62 7.05
CA ALA A 18 -0.92 3.17 7.13
C ALA A 18 -0.94 4.70 7.00
N GLN A 19 0.04 5.40 7.58
CA GLN A 19 0.13 6.86 7.54
C GLN A 19 0.45 7.34 6.12
N ALA A 20 1.31 6.60 5.40
CA ALA A 20 1.60 6.90 4.00
C ALA A 20 0.37 6.73 3.10
N LEU A 21 -0.45 5.70 3.34
CA LEU A 21 -1.70 5.49 2.61
C LEU A 21 -2.72 6.59 2.87
N GLU A 22 -2.87 7.00 4.12
CA GLU A 22 -3.79 8.08 4.50
C GLU A 22 -3.48 9.37 3.73
N LYS A 23 -2.18 9.73 3.65
CA LYS A 23 -1.68 10.91 2.92
C LYS A 23 -1.75 10.80 1.39
N SER A 24 -2.00 9.61 0.84
CA SER A 24 -2.10 9.42 -0.61
C SER A 24 -3.33 10.10 -1.19
N LEU A 25 -3.14 10.78 -2.33
CA LEU A 25 -4.20 11.38 -3.15
C LEU A 25 -5.04 10.34 -3.93
N CYS A 26 -4.68 9.06 -3.85
CA CYS A 26 -5.39 8.00 -4.55
C CYS A 26 -6.64 7.56 -3.78
N ASP A 27 -7.79 7.49 -4.44
CA ASP A 27 -9.04 7.02 -3.82
C ASP A 27 -9.00 5.53 -3.46
N LYS A 28 -8.41 4.69 -4.33
CA LYS A 28 -8.30 3.25 -4.12
C LYS A 28 -7.02 2.93 -3.36
N LYS A 29 -7.15 2.67 -2.06
CA LYS A 29 -6.05 2.38 -1.13
C LYS A 29 -6.11 0.93 -0.66
N ILE A 30 -4.97 0.24 -0.67
CA ILE A 30 -4.82 -1.13 -0.18
C ILE A 30 -3.71 -1.14 0.88
N GLN A 31 -4.05 -1.49 2.11
CA GLN A 31 -3.05 -1.70 3.15
C GLN A 31 -2.56 -3.14 3.13
N LEU A 32 -1.25 -3.31 2.97
CA LEU A 32 -0.59 -4.62 2.93
C LEU A 32 -0.15 -5.06 4.33
N GLY A 33 -0.30 -6.36 4.63
CA GLY A 33 0.21 -6.96 5.86
C GLY A 33 -0.26 -6.26 7.13
N ILE A 34 -1.58 -6.07 7.30
CA ILE A 34 -2.15 -5.36 8.45
C ILE A 34 -1.72 -6.03 9.76
N ASN A 35 -1.72 -7.37 9.80
CA ASN A 35 -1.32 -8.10 11.01
C ASN A 35 0.19 -8.14 11.17
N LEU A 36 0.94 -8.38 10.08
CA LEU A 36 2.39 -8.47 10.10
C LEU A 36 3.06 -7.14 10.49
N THR A 37 2.65 -6.04 9.88
CA THR A 37 3.33 -4.74 9.98
C THR A 37 2.67 -3.80 10.98
N LYS A 38 1.41 -4.06 11.32
CA LYS A 38 0.57 -3.18 12.19
C LYS A 38 0.49 -1.74 11.68
N GLY A 39 0.67 -1.54 10.37
CA GLY A 39 0.66 -0.21 9.75
C GLY A 39 1.94 0.61 9.92
N LEU A 40 3.01 0.04 10.48
CA LEU A 40 4.29 0.74 10.69
C LEU A 40 5.25 0.68 9.49
N GLY A 41 4.88 -0.10 8.46
CA GLY A 41 5.72 -0.31 7.28
C GLY A 41 6.65 -1.52 7.38
N ALA A 42 7.28 -1.87 6.26
CA ALA A 42 8.17 -3.03 6.14
C ALA A 42 9.60 -2.80 6.67
N GLY A 43 9.94 -1.58 7.11
CA GLY A 43 11.26 -1.28 7.69
C GLY A 43 12.44 -1.44 6.71
N ALA A 44 12.21 -1.17 5.42
CA ALA A 44 13.18 -1.40 4.34
C ALA A 44 13.63 -2.86 4.15
N LEU A 45 12.91 -3.82 4.73
CA LEU A 45 13.15 -5.26 4.57
C LEU A 45 12.27 -5.80 3.43
N PRO A 46 12.84 -6.23 2.29
CA PRO A 46 12.06 -6.73 1.15
C PRO A 46 11.20 -7.95 1.49
N ASP A 47 11.73 -8.87 2.32
CA ASP A 47 11.01 -10.08 2.73
C ASP A 47 9.76 -9.77 3.55
N VAL A 48 9.80 -8.73 4.39
CA VAL A 48 8.62 -8.26 5.13
C VAL A 48 7.56 -7.73 4.16
N GLY A 49 7.98 -6.99 3.13
CA GLY A 49 7.08 -6.51 2.08
C GLY A 49 6.43 -7.64 1.29
N LYS A 50 7.21 -8.66 0.93
CA LYS A 50 6.71 -9.87 0.26
C LYS A 50 5.67 -10.58 1.12
N ASN A 51 6.01 -10.89 2.37
CA ASN A 51 5.11 -11.59 3.28
C ASN A 51 3.83 -10.78 3.57
N ALA A 52 3.93 -9.45 3.64
CA ALA A 52 2.78 -8.56 3.79
C ALA A 52 1.83 -8.62 2.59
N ALA A 53 2.36 -8.73 1.37
CA ALA A 53 1.56 -8.90 0.17
C ALA A 53 0.87 -10.27 0.14
N GLU A 54 1.58 -11.34 0.49
CA GLU A 54 1.02 -12.70 0.58
C GLU A 54 -0.09 -12.80 1.64
N GLU A 55 0.11 -12.20 2.83
CA GLU A 55 -0.92 -12.11 3.88
C GLU A 55 -2.21 -11.46 3.33
N SER A 56 -2.07 -10.35 2.60
CA SER A 56 -3.20 -9.60 2.06
C SER A 56 -3.93 -10.30 0.93
N MET A 57 -3.32 -11.27 0.25
CA MET A 57 -4.00 -12.08 -0.78
C MET A 57 -4.91 -13.16 -0.19
N MET A 58 -4.69 -13.55 1.06
CA MET A 58 -5.50 -14.57 1.75
C MET A 58 -6.76 -14.02 2.40
N ARG A 59 -7.01 -12.70 2.26
CA ARG A 59 -8.11 -11.97 2.88
C ARG A 59 -9.12 -11.52 1.83
#